data_AF-A0A395NYJ1-F1
#
_entry.id   AF-A0A395NYJ1-F1
#
_cell.length_a   1.000
_cell.length_b   1.000
_cell.length_c   1.000
_cell.angle_alpha   90.00
_cell.angle_beta   90.00
_cell.angle_gamma   90.00
#
_symmetry.space_group_name_H-M   'P 1'
#
loop_
_entity.id
_entity.type
_entity.pdbx_description
1 polymer ?
#
loop_
_entity_poly.entity_id
_entity_poly.type
_entity_poly.pdbx_seq_one_letter_code
_entity_poly.pdbx_strand_id
1 'polypeptide(L)'
;MHDLSPLIAYRSLRLLNDGRNSTFLVEVIKAGHSDLRRNALGILKIPQASRNCDALPDISHRQETAANSLLSMSCTAPLLTAAAACEAIFARPHRRSVDTRYPQCFGSVQVPVELLWATMDGRGWVEPGAEEEKLCRALLFEYIPNLEPLMPKDVTPAIAAETHRVLKTIHASNVCHNDLENVRIRPEVGFCNIFIQQCSRNVYVLDFDAARIVDNTPEGQRLLEEEANNLDRIFQMILSGENPRKRFPREVLRLMA
;
A
#
# COMPACT_ATOMS: atom_id res chain seq x y z
N MET A 1 -7.85 -13.81 2.56
CA MET A 1 -7.25 -13.29 1.31
C MET A 1 -7.10 -14.42 0.32
N HIS A 2 -7.37 -14.19 -0.97
CA HIS A 2 -7.44 -15.24 -1.99
C HIS A 2 -6.09 -15.50 -2.66
N ASP A 3 -5.79 -16.76 -2.98
CA ASP A 3 -4.64 -17.11 -3.83
C ASP A 3 -5.02 -16.97 -5.31
N LEU A 4 -4.36 -16.04 -6.00
CA LEU A 4 -4.58 -15.75 -7.41
C LEU A 4 -3.62 -16.50 -8.32
N SER A 5 -2.60 -17.16 -7.76
CA SER A 5 -1.57 -17.88 -8.52
C SER A 5 -2.13 -18.78 -9.62
N PRO A 6 -3.21 -19.57 -9.45
CA PRO A 6 -3.72 -20.43 -10.52
C PRO A 6 -4.50 -19.70 -11.62
N LEU A 7 -4.82 -18.41 -11.44
CA LEU A 7 -5.74 -17.67 -12.31
C LEU A 7 -5.05 -16.64 -13.19
N ILE A 8 -3.84 -16.24 -12.85
CA ILE A 8 -3.14 -15.16 -13.53
C ILE A 8 -1.70 -15.55 -13.88
N ALA A 9 -1.20 -14.96 -14.95
CA ALA A 9 0.21 -14.88 -15.23
C ALA A 9 0.64 -13.42 -15.21
N TYR A 10 1.91 -13.18 -14.88
CA TYR A 10 2.43 -11.82 -14.74
C TYR A 10 3.83 -11.67 -15.31
N ARG A 11 4.18 -10.43 -15.65
CA ARG A 11 5.50 -10.05 -16.14
C ARG A 11 5.94 -8.75 -15.47
N SER A 12 7.13 -8.74 -14.90
CA SER A 12 7.70 -7.51 -14.33
C SER A 12 7.98 -6.50 -15.44
N LEU A 13 7.54 -5.27 -15.24
CA LEU A 13 7.84 -4.14 -16.13
C LEU A 13 8.90 -3.22 -15.52
N ARG A 14 8.83 -3.00 -14.20
CA ARG A 14 9.73 -2.08 -13.50
C ARG A 14 9.77 -2.36 -12.01
N LEU A 15 10.95 -2.27 -11.42
CA LEU A 15 11.14 -2.17 -9.97
C LEU A 15 10.86 -0.73 -9.50
N LEU A 16 9.94 -0.56 -8.55
CA LEU A 16 9.54 0.74 -7.99
C LEU A 16 10.27 1.06 -6.69
N ASN A 17 10.49 0.05 -5.85
CA ASN A 17 11.17 0.16 -4.57
C ASN A 17 11.91 -1.14 -4.29
N ASP A 18 13.14 -1.05 -3.79
CA ASP A 18 13.95 -2.20 -3.37
C ASP A 18 14.35 -2.15 -1.88
N GLY A 19 13.56 -1.44 -1.09
CA GLY A 19 13.67 -1.43 0.38
C GLY A 19 13.17 -2.74 1.00
N ARG A 20 12.80 -2.70 2.28
CA ARG A 20 12.33 -3.87 3.06
C ARG A 20 11.22 -4.69 2.39
N ASN A 21 10.43 -4.06 1.54
CA ASN A 21 9.49 -4.71 0.64
C ASN A 21 9.90 -4.31 -0.79
N SER A 22 10.18 -5.30 -1.64
CA SER A 22 10.44 -5.03 -3.05
C SER A 22 9.09 -4.89 -3.76
N THR A 23 8.90 -3.76 -4.45
CA THR A 23 7.64 -3.42 -5.10
C THR A 23 7.85 -3.32 -6.60
N PHE A 24 7.07 -4.08 -7.37
CA PHE A 24 7.17 -4.16 -8.82
C PHE A 24 5.90 -3.67 -9.48
N LEU A 25 6.05 -2.90 -10.56
CA LEU A 25 4.98 -2.72 -11.54
C LEU A 25 4.96 -3.95 -12.45
N VAL A 26 3.83 -4.62 -12.51
CA VAL A 26 3.65 -5.84 -13.31
C VAL A 26 2.54 -5.67 -14.33
N GLU A 27 2.72 -6.30 -15.49
CA GLU A 27 1.63 -6.63 -16.38
C GLU A 27 1.02 -7.95 -15.95
N VAL A 28 -0.30 -8.07 -16.02
CA VAL A 28 -1.06 -9.25 -15.59
C VAL A 28 -2.00 -9.68 -16.72
N ILE A 29 -2.11 -10.99 -16.94
CA ILE A 29 -3.04 -11.64 -17.87
C ILE A 29 -3.74 -12.80 -17.18
N LYS A 30 -4.83 -13.32 -17.76
CA LYS A 30 -5.45 -14.56 -17.30
C LYS A 30 -4.56 -15.74 -17.70
N ALA A 31 -4.29 -16.64 -16.75
CA ALA A 31 -3.50 -17.84 -17.00
C ALA A 31 -4.13 -18.71 -18.11
N GLY A 32 -3.29 -19.36 -18.91
CA GLY A 32 -3.73 -20.22 -20.02
C GLY A 32 -4.40 -19.48 -21.18
N HIS A 33 -4.42 -18.14 -21.17
CA HIS A 33 -5.04 -17.29 -22.19
C HIS A 33 -4.05 -16.21 -22.67
N SER A 34 -2.75 -16.53 -22.73
CA SER A 34 -1.66 -15.61 -23.10
C SER A 34 -1.83 -14.93 -24.47
N ASP A 35 -2.63 -15.53 -25.36
CA ASP A 35 -2.95 -14.98 -26.69
C ASP A 35 -4.15 -14.01 -26.71
N LEU A 36 -4.91 -13.90 -25.60
CA LEU A 36 -6.12 -13.08 -25.52
C LEU A 36 -5.82 -11.71 -24.89
N ARG A 37 -5.80 -10.69 -25.74
CA ARG A 37 -5.37 -9.27 -25.58
C ARG A 37 -6.01 -8.43 -24.45
N ARG A 38 -6.27 -8.97 -23.26
CA ARG A 38 -6.67 -8.16 -22.09
C ARG A 38 -5.61 -8.23 -21.01
N ASN A 39 -4.68 -7.28 -21.11
CA ASN A 39 -3.64 -7.11 -20.12
C ASN A 39 -4.11 -6.06 -19.09
N ALA A 40 -3.75 -6.25 -17.83
CA ALA A 40 -3.95 -5.28 -16.76
C ALA A 40 -2.60 -4.87 -16.17
N LEU A 41 -2.56 -3.71 -15.52
CA LEU A 41 -1.41 -3.30 -14.73
C LEU A 41 -1.73 -3.49 -13.25
N GLY A 42 -0.77 -4.02 -12.51
CA GLY A 42 -0.86 -4.21 -11.07
C GLY A 42 0.45 -3.85 -10.38
N ILE A 43 0.39 -3.72 -9.07
CA ILE A 43 1.55 -3.58 -8.20
C ILE A 43 1.73 -4.87 -7.41
N LEU A 44 2.88 -5.51 -7.58
CA LEU A 44 3.25 -6.70 -6.85
C LEU A 44 4.19 -6.29 -5.71
N LYS A 45 3.73 -6.42 -4.47
CA LYS A 45 4.53 -6.13 -3.27
C LYS A 45 5.02 -7.44 -2.67
N ILE A 46 6.32 -7.60 -2.60
CA ILE A 46 7.00 -8.81 -2.15
C ILE A 46 7.68 -8.50 -0.83
N PRO A 47 7.38 -9.24 0.24
CA PRO A 47 8.16 -9.09 1.46
C PRO A 47 9.60 -9.51 1.21
N GLN A 48 10.60 -8.69 1.56
CA GLN A 48 11.99 -9.16 1.53
C GLN A 48 12.20 -10.12 2.70
N ALA A 49 11.80 -11.37 2.51
CA ALA A 49 12.33 -12.48 3.30
C ALA A 49 13.77 -12.74 2.85
N SER A 50 14.72 -11.87 3.25
CA SER A 50 16.12 -12.26 3.51
C SER A 50 16.79 -13.21 2.49
N ARG A 51 16.61 -13.09 1.15
CA ARG A 51 17.13 -14.10 0.18
C ARG A 51 16.76 -15.57 0.52
N ASN A 52 15.87 -15.80 1.47
CA ASN A 52 15.55 -17.07 2.11
C ASN A 52 14.04 -17.05 2.40
N CYS A 53 13.25 -17.53 1.43
CA CYS A 53 11.79 -17.67 1.53
C CYS A 53 11.34 -18.69 2.63
N ASP A 54 12.27 -19.31 3.37
CA ASP A 54 12.00 -20.21 4.50
C ASP A 54 11.83 -19.47 5.84
N ALA A 55 12.11 -18.17 5.91
CA ALA A 55 11.87 -17.37 7.11
C ALA A 55 10.36 -17.10 7.27
N LEU A 56 9.85 -17.25 8.50
CA LEU A 56 8.47 -16.89 8.88
C LEU A 56 8.08 -15.54 8.25
N PRO A 57 6.83 -15.39 7.74
CA PRO A 57 6.44 -14.14 7.10
C PRO A 57 6.66 -12.98 8.06
N ASP A 58 7.41 -12.00 7.57
CA ASP A 58 7.76 -10.78 8.29
C ASP A 58 6.50 -10.20 8.95
N ILE A 59 6.65 -9.68 10.17
CA ILE A 59 5.56 -9.06 10.94
C ILE A 59 4.88 -7.99 10.07
N SER A 60 5.68 -7.22 9.34
CA SER A 60 5.25 -6.20 8.37
C SER A 60 4.30 -6.77 7.29
N HIS A 61 4.63 -7.93 6.70
CA HIS A 61 3.77 -8.58 5.71
C HIS A 61 2.46 -9.11 6.30
N ARG A 62 2.50 -9.65 7.54
CA ARG A 62 1.29 -10.12 8.22
C ARG A 62 0.36 -8.95 8.54
N GLN A 63 0.92 -7.83 8.99
CA GLN A 63 0.16 -6.59 9.25
C GLN A 63 -0.51 -6.07 7.98
N GLU A 64 0.24 -5.94 6.89
CA GLU A 64 -0.28 -5.54 5.58
C GLU A 64 -1.42 -6.47 5.12
N THR A 65 -1.21 -7.78 5.22
CA THR A 65 -2.20 -8.79 4.81
C THR A 65 -3.49 -8.67 5.64
N ALA A 66 -3.36 -8.49 6.96
CA ALA A 66 -4.50 -8.36 7.86
C ALA A 66 -5.28 -7.07 7.60
N ALA A 67 -4.58 -5.93 7.49
CA ALA A 67 -5.18 -4.64 7.19
C ALA A 67 -5.96 -4.67 5.86
N ASN A 68 -5.31 -5.14 4.79
CA ASN A 68 -5.95 -5.22 3.48
C ASN A 68 -7.10 -6.22 3.43
N SER A 69 -7.07 -7.27 4.25
CA SER A 69 -8.21 -8.19 4.38
C SER A 69 -9.44 -7.49 4.95
N LEU A 70 -9.27 -6.66 6.00
CA LEU A 70 -10.38 -5.89 6.58
C LEU A 70 -10.87 -4.81 5.63
N LEU A 71 -9.97 -4.01 5.05
CA LEU A 71 -10.32 -2.96 4.10
C LEU A 71 -11.09 -3.51 2.89
N SER A 72 -10.69 -4.68 2.38
CA SER A 72 -11.37 -5.35 1.27
C SER A 72 -12.78 -5.83 1.64
N MET A 73 -13.01 -6.23 2.89
CA MET A 73 -14.31 -6.71 3.38
C MET A 73 -15.25 -5.56 3.72
N SER A 74 -14.72 -4.40 4.11
CA SER A 74 -15.50 -3.18 4.37
C SER A 74 -15.96 -2.46 3.10
N CYS A 75 -15.51 -2.90 1.92
CA CYS A 75 -15.97 -2.37 0.64
C CYS A 75 -17.43 -2.75 0.36
N THR A 76 -18.16 -1.89 -0.33
CA THR A 76 -19.58 -2.12 -0.73
C THR A 76 -19.79 -3.33 -1.64
N ALA A 77 -18.72 -3.83 -2.30
CA ALA A 77 -18.74 -5.01 -3.16
C ALA A 77 -17.49 -5.88 -2.89
N PRO A 78 -17.41 -6.59 -1.75
CA PRO A 78 -16.21 -7.31 -1.36
C PRO A 78 -15.85 -8.40 -2.39
N LEU A 79 -14.55 -8.61 -2.61
CA LEU A 79 -14.05 -9.70 -3.46
C LEU A 79 -14.08 -10.99 -2.65
N LEU A 80 -15.19 -11.73 -2.73
CA LEU A 80 -15.41 -12.92 -1.90
C LEU A 80 -14.75 -14.20 -2.44
N THR A 81 -14.26 -14.20 -3.67
CA THR A 81 -13.60 -15.36 -4.30
C THR A 81 -12.39 -14.95 -5.13
N ALA A 82 -11.46 -15.89 -5.35
CA ALA A 82 -10.32 -15.72 -6.25
C ALA A 82 -10.76 -15.38 -7.69
N ALA A 83 -11.83 -16.03 -8.17
CA ALA A 83 -12.40 -15.76 -9.50
C ALA A 83 -12.95 -14.33 -9.60
N ALA A 84 -13.70 -13.85 -8.59
CA ALA A 84 -14.20 -12.48 -8.57
C ALA A 84 -13.06 -11.45 -8.51
N ALA A 85 -12.00 -11.74 -7.75
CA ALA A 85 -10.81 -10.92 -7.72
C ALA A 85 -10.08 -10.89 -9.08
N CYS A 86 -9.95 -12.03 -9.75
CA CYS A 86 -9.39 -12.11 -11.10
C CYS A 86 -10.21 -11.28 -12.09
N GLU A 87 -11.55 -11.42 -12.11
CA GLU A 87 -12.39 -10.59 -12.99
C GLU A 87 -12.26 -9.09 -12.68
N ALA A 88 -12.14 -8.71 -11.40
CA ALA A 88 -11.97 -7.32 -10.99
C ALA A 88 -10.68 -6.69 -11.55
N ILE A 89 -9.58 -7.45 -11.65
CA ILE A 89 -8.31 -6.99 -12.27
C ILE A 89 -8.55 -6.54 -13.72
N PHE A 90 -9.38 -7.27 -14.47
CA PHE A 90 -9.58 -7.05 -15.91
C PHE A 90 -10.82 -6.19 -16.25
N ALA A 91 -11.66 -5.85 -15.28
CA ALA A 91 -12.94 -5.19 -15.52
C ALA A 91 -12.83 -3.77 -16.09
N ARG A 92 -11.74 -3.00 -15.85
CA ARG A 92 -11.40 -1.72 -16.52
C ARG A 92 -12.53 -0.65 -16.72
N PRO A 93 -13.35 -0.21 -15.73
CA PRO A 93 -13.53 1.26 -15.73
C PRO A 93 -13.69 1.96 -14.39
N HIS A 94 -13.87 1.27 -13.27
CA HIS A 94 -14.03 1.94 -11.98
C HIS A 94 -12.94 1.42 -11.06
N ARG A 95 -11.80 2.11 -11.12
CA ARG A 95 -10.73 2.01 -10.14
C ARG A 95 -11.36 2.26 -8.78
N ARG A 96 -11.66 1.21 -8.01
CA ARG A 96 -12.33 1.35 -6.70
C ARG A 96 -11.53 2.25 -5.76
N SER A 97 -10.22 2.31 -5.96
CA SER A 97 -9.34 3.30 -5.33
C SER A 97 -9.78 4.76 -5.53
N VAL A 98 -10.54 5.10 -6.56
CA VAL A 98 -11.13 6.44 -6.71
C VAL A 98 -12.11 6.72 -5.59
N ASP A 99 -12.89 5.74 -5.14
CA ASP A 99 -13.85 5.92 -4.05
C ASP A 99 -13.19 5.74 -2.69
N THR A 100 -12.34 4.73 -2.54
CA THR A 100 -11.73 4.37 -1.25
C THR A 100 -10.48 5.18 -0.92
N ARG A 101 -9.79 5.74 -1.92
CA ARG A 101 -8.52 6.46 -1.79
C ARG A 101 -7.35 5.65 -1.21
N TYR A 102 -7.41 4.34 -1.36
CA TYR A 102 -6.30 3.41 -1.15
C TYR A 102 -6.40 2.28 -2.18
N PRO A 103 -5.29 1.66 -2.60
CA PRO A 103 -5.29 0.66 -3.66
C PRO A 103 -6.05 -0.58 -3.21
N GLN A 104 -6.88 -1.13 -4.11
CA GLN A 104 -7.51 -2.41 -3.85
C GLN A 104 -6.46 -3.53 -3.85
N CYS A 105 -6.42 -4.34 -2.78
CA CYS A 105 -5.68 -5.60 -2.77
C CYS A 105 -6.55 -6.70 -3.40
N PHE A 106 -6.08 -7.30 -4.49
CA PHE A 106 -6.82 -8.37 -5.17
C PHE A 106 -6.61 -9.73 -4.51
N GLY A 107 -5.46 -9.94 -3.87
CA GLY A 107 -5.13 -11.19 -3.22
C GLY A 107 -3.63 -11.43 -3.15
N SER A 108 -3.26 -12.65 -2.78
CA SER A 108 -1.88 -13.11 -2.78
C SER A 108 -1.52 -13.85 -4.06
N VAL A 109 -0.27 -13.75 -4.47
CA VAL A 109 0.31 -14.44 -5.63
C VAL A 109 1.62 -15.11 -5.19
N GLN A 110 1.88 -16.33 -5.65
CA GLN A 110 3.15 -17.00 -5.46
C GLN A 110 4.15 -16.52 -6.51
N VAL A 111 5.32 -16.12 -6.04
CA VAL A 111 6.34 -15.49 -6.86
C VAL A 111 7.67 -16.22 -6.73
N PRO A 112 8.20 -16.80 -7.82
CA PRO A 112 9.58 -17.22 -7.88
C PRO A 112 10.46 -15.97 -7.95
N VAL A 113 11.13 -15.65 -6.84
CA VAL A 113 11.84 -14.37 -6.68
C VAL A 113 12.93 -14.21 -7.74
N GLU A 114 13.67 -15.28 -8.02
CA GLU A 114 14.77 -15.29 -8.99
C GLU A 114 14.26 -15.01 -10.42
N LEU A 115 13.14 -15.64 -10.80
CA LEU A 115 12.49 -15.39 -12.08
C LEU A 115 11.93 -13.98 -12.20
N LEU A 116 11.42 -13.38 -11.12
CA LEU A 116 10.88 -12.02 -11.17
C LEU A 116 11.98 -10.98 -11.47
N TRP A 117 13.14 -11.09 -10.84
CA TRP A 117 14.32 -10.27 -11.19
C TRP A 117 14.76 -10.54 -12.63
N ALA A 118 14.75 -11.80 -13.05
CA ALA A 118 15.13 -12.23 -14.39
C ALA A 118 14.15 -11.78 -15.50
N THR A 119 12.86 -11.52 -15.18
CA THR A 119 11.87 -10.99 -16.14
C THR A 119 12.08 -9.52 -16.48
N MET A 120 12.83 -8.76 -15.66
CA MET A 120 13.23 -7.39 -16.01
C MET A 120 14.14 -7.32 -17.24
N ASP A 121 14.84 -8.43 -17.56
CA ASP A 121 15.72 -8.57 -18.73
C ASP A 121 14.98 -9.05 -20.00
N GLY A 122 13.65 -9.00 -20.03
CA GLY A 122 12.84 -9.37 -21.19
C GLY A 122 12.50 -10.86 -21.31
N ARG A 123 12.67 -11.64 -20.23
CA ARG A 123 12.14 -13.01 -20.16
C ARG A 123 10.62 -12.99 -19.96
N GLY A 124 9.95 -13.97 -20.58
CA GLY A 124 8.50 -14.06 -20.79
C GLY A 124 7.61 -14.05 -19.55
N TRP A 125 6.37 -14.49 -19.72
CA TRP A 125 5.38 -14.53 -18.64
C TRP A 125 5.75 -15.55 -17.57
N VAL A 126 5.56 -15.19 -16.30
CA VAL A 126 5.57 -16.15 -15.18
C VAL A 126 4.16 -16.73 -15.09
N GLU A 127 4.02 -17.99 -15.48
CA GLU A 127 2.76 -18.74 -15.49
C GLU A 127 2.56 -19.54 -14.19
N PRO A 128 1.32 -19.92 -13.85
CA PRO A 128 1.04 -20.74 -12.67
C PRO A 128 1.73 -22.11 -12.73
N GLY A 129 2.36 -22.53 -11.64
CA GLY A 129 2.88 -23.90 -11.50
C GLY A 129 4.22 -24.16 -12.19
N ALA A 130 4.95 -23.13 -12.63
CA ALA A 130 6.31 -23.25 -13.12
C ALA A 130 7.32 -23.53 -11.97
N GLU A 131 7.43 -24.82 -11.61
CA GLU A 131 8.52 -25.54 -10.91
C GLU A 131 9.04 -25.09 -9.51
N GLU A 132 9.86 -25.99 -8.93
CA GLU A 132 10.30 -26.22 -7.54
C GLU A 132 11.18 -25.13 -6.88
N GLU A 133 11.09 -23.88 -7.34
CA GLU A 133 11.89 -22.78 -6.80
C GLU A 133 11.36 -22.27 -5.43
N LYS A 134 12.19 -21.49 -4.73
CA LYS A 134 11.79 -20.77 -3.51
C LYS A 134 10.70 -19.74 -3.84
N LEU A 135 9.44 -20.17 -3.73
CA LEU A 135 8.27 -19.32 -3.91
C LEU A 135 8.07 -18.43 -2.68
N CYS A 136 8.04 -17.11 -2.92
CA CYS A 136 7.66 -16.13 -1.92
C CYS A 136 6.20 -15.70 -2.17
N ARG A 137 5.41 -15.52 -1.11
CA ARG A 137 4.03 -15.03 -1.23
C ARG A 137 4.02 -13.51 -1.26
N ALA A 138 3.52 -12.95 -2.35
CA ALA A 138 3.39 -11.53 -2.59
C ALA A 138 1.92 -11.10 -2.55
N LEU A 139 1.69 -9.79 -2.41
CA LEU A 139 0.36 -9.19 -2.53
C LEU A 139 0.25 -8.45 -3.86
N LEU A 140 -0.88 -8.65 -4.56
CA LEU A 140 -1.19 -7.96 -5.81
C LEU A 140 -2.20 -6.86 -5.56
N PHE A 141 -1.81 -5.63 -5.91
CA PHE A 141 -2.59 -4.43 -5.72
C PHE A 141 -2.96 -3.77 -7.05
N GLU A 142 -4.01 -2.96 -7.00
CA GLU A 142 -4.37 -2.02 -8.05
C GLU A 142 -3.23 -1.04 -8.35
N TYR A 143 -2.92 -0.85 -9.63
CA TYR A 143 -2.01 0.21 -10.07
C TYR A 143 -2.73 1.55 -10.19
N ILE A 144 -2.28 2.52 -9.38
CA ILE A 144 -2.73 3.91 -9.43
C ILE A 144 -1.61 4.76 -10.07
N PRO A 145 -1.82 5.33 -11.26
CA PRO A 145 -0.80 6.10 -11.96
C PRO A 145 -0.66 7.52 -11.42
N ASN A 146 0.54 8.07 -11.62
CA ASN A 146 0.89 9.48 -11.37
C ASN A 146 0.68 9.93 -9.92
N LEU A 147 0.99 9.03 -8.97
CA LEU A 147 1.08 9.37 -7.56
C LEU A 147 2.45 9.99 -7.25
N GLU A 148 2.43 11.05 -6.45
CA GLU A 148 3.61 11.67 -5.87
C GLU A 148 3.46 11.77 -4.35
N PRO A 149 4.54 11.63 -3.56
CA PRO A 149 4.46 11.80 -2.12
C PRO A 149 3.91 13.18 -1.77
N LEU A 150 3.01 13.23 -0.78
CA LEU A 150 2.53 14.50 -0.26
C LEU A 150 3.70 15.25 0.39
N MET A 151 3.96 16.47 -0.07
CA MET A 151 4.97 17.35 0.54
C MET A 151 4.29 18.45 1.37
N PRO A 152 4.96 19.04 2.37
CA PRO A 152 4.37 20.13 3.16
C PRO A 152 3.85 21.29 2.32
N LYS A 153 4.54 21.65 1.23
CA LYS A 153 4.12 22.70 0.29
C LYS A 153 2.78 22.41 -0.43
N ASP A 154 2.38 21.15 -0.48
CA ASP A 154 1.18 20.68 -1.17
C ASP A 154 -0.05 20.67 -0.26
N VAL A 155 0.16 20.86 1.05
CA VAL A 155 -0.91 20.85 2.06
C VAL A 155 -1.75 22.12 1.94
N THR A 156 -3.02 21.92 1.63
CA THR A 156 -4.06 22.94 1.64
C THR A 156 -5.20 22.48 2.55
N PRO A 157 -6.14 23.37 2.96
CA PRO A 157 -7.30 22.94 3.73
C PRO A 157 -8.12 21.83 3.03
N ALA A 158 -8.18 21.85 1.70
CA ALA A 158 -8.86 20.82 0.91
C ALA A 158 -8.16 19.46 0.99
N ILE A 159 -6.83 19.44 0.86
CA ILE A 159 -6.03 18.21 0.98
C ILE A 159 -6.13 17.64 2.40
N ALA A 160 -5.97 18.47 3.43
CA ALA A 160 -6.09 18.04 4.82
C ALA A 160 -7.48 17.44 5.09
N ALA A 161 -8.55 18.12 4.65
CA ALA A 161 -9.91 17.62 4.79
C ALA A 161 -10.15 16.30 4.04
N GLU A 162 -9.60 16.14 2.83
CA GLU A 162 -9.67 14.88 2.10
C GLU A 162 -8.91 13.77 2.83
N THR A 163 -7.66 14.01 3.26
CA THR A 163 -6.89 13.03 4.02
C THR A 163 -7.62 12.57 5.28
N HIS A 164 -8.24 13.48 6.04
CA HIS A 164 -9.05 13.11 7.21
C HIS A 164 -10.25 12.24 6.85
N ARG A 165 -10.92 12.49 5.71
CA ARG A 165 -12.01 11.61 5.25
C ARG A 165 -11.51 10.22 4.91
N VAL A 166 -10.37 10.11 4.20
CA VAL A 166 -9.76 8.82 3.87
C VAL A 166 -9.39 8.06 5.15
N LEU A 167 -8.74 8.74 6.09
CA LEU A 167 -8.33 8.15 7.35
C LEU A 167 -9.54 7.67 8.17
N LYS A 168 -10.62 8.45 8.21
CA LYS A 168 -11.88 8.05 8.86
C LYS A 168 -12.47 6.76 8.25
N THR A 169 -12.39 6.61 6.94
CA THR A 169 -12.82 5.37 6.26
C THR A 169 -11.95 4.17 6.65
N ILE A 170 -10.63 4.36 6.74
CA ILE A 170 -9.70 3.32 7.19
C ILE A 170 -9.98 2.94 8.66
N HIS A 171 -10.19 3.93 9.53
CA HIS A 171 -10.51 3.75 10.94
C HIS A 171 -11.84 3.04 11.16
N ALA A 172 -12.84 3.29 10.31
CA ALA A 172 -14.13 2.61 10.35
C ALA A 172 -14.01 1.09 10.07
N SER A 173 -12.90 0.65 9.46
CA SER A 173 -12.54 -0.75 9.28
C SER A 173 -11.71 -1.33 10.43
N ASN A 174 -11.55 -0.59 11.53
CA ASN A 174 -10.72 -0.95 12.67
C ASN A 174 -9.23 -1.15 12.32
N VAL A 175 -8.74 -0.34 11.37
CA VAL A 175 -7.33 -0.32 10.96
C VAL A 175 -6.72 1.01 11.40
N CYS A 176 -5.67 0.96 12.22
CA CYS A 176 -4.78 2.08 12.49
C CYS A 176 -3.59 1.98 11.53
N HIS A 177 -3.31 3.01 10.74
CA HIS A 177 -2.25 2.92 9.72
C HIS A 177 -0.84 2.94 10.35
N ASN A 178 -0.65 3.79 11.36
CA ASN A 178 0.51 3.86 12.25
C ASN A 178 1.86 4.22 11.58
N ASP A 179 1.85 4.79 10.37
CA ASP A 179 3.06 5.24 9.66
C ASP A 179 2.79 6.37 8.64
N LEU A 180 2.05 7.39 9.07
CA LEU A 180 1.69 8.53 8.20
C LEU A 180 2.72 9.68 8.25
N GLU A 181 3.33 9.94 9.41
CA GLU A 181 4.38 10.97 9.60
C GLU A 181 5.77 10.36 9.34
N ASN A 182 6.60 11.05 8.55
CA ASN A 182 8.00 10.71 8.41
C ASN A 182 8.81 11.20 9.62
N VAL A 183 8.88 10.35 10.65
CA VAL A 183 9.58 10.68 11.90
C VAL A 183 11.11 10.78 11.74
N ARG A 184 11.68 10.27 10.64
CA ARG A 184 13.14 10.22 10.42
C ARG A 184 13.75 11.57 10.07
N ILE A 185 12.94 12.48 9.55
CA ILE A 185 13.39 13.83 9.15
C ILE A 185 13.04 14.87 10.19
N ARG A 186 12.65 14.46 11.41
CA ARG A 186 12.41 15.43 12.48
C ARG A 186 13.71 16.23 12.73
N PRO A 187 13.61 17.52 13.07
CA PRO A 187 12.39 18.25 13.44
C PRO A 187 11.55 18.74 12.25
N GLU A 188 11.99 18.55 11.02
CA GLU A 188 11.22 18.88 9.83
C GLU A 188 9.98 17.98 9.70
N VAL A 189 9.03 18.41 8.85
CA VAL A 189 7.75 17.73 8.63
C VAL A 189 7.79 17.01 7.30
N GLY A 190 7.35 15.76 7.30
CA GLY A 190 7.16 14.99 6.08
C GLY A 190 6.17 13.87 6.30
N PHE A 191 5.77 13.26 5.19
CA PHE A 191 4.81 12.17 5.14
C PHE A 191 5.48 10.93 4.53
N CYS A 192 5.15 9.74 5.04
CA CYS A 192 5.63 8.48 4.44
C CYS A 192 4.64 8.00 3.37
N ASN A 193 3.43 7.71 3.82
CA ASN A 193 2.49 6.86 3.09
C ASN A 193 1.25 7.61 2.58
N ILE A 194 1.33 8.94 2.52
CA ILE A 194 0.30 9.81 1.95
C ILE A 194 0.79 10.36 0.62
N PHE A 195 0.00 10.15 -0.42
CA PHE A 195 0.30 10.52 -1.79
C PHE A 195 -0.81 11.40 -2.35
N ILE A 196 -0.47 12.19 -3.37
CA ILE A 196 -1.42 12.96 -4.17
C ILE A 196 -1.26 12.57 -5.63
N GLN A 197 -2.35 12.63 -6.38
CA GLN A 197 -2.32 12.40 -7.82
C GLN A 197 -2.09 13.71 -8.58
N GLN A 198 -1.08 13.76 -9.45
CA GLN A 198 -0.58 15.01 -10.08
C GLN A 198 -1.66 15.90 -10.73
N CYS A 199 -2.66 15.31 -11.39
CA CYS A 199 -3.68 16.08 -12.12
C CYS A 199 -4.95 16.36 -11.30
N SER A 200 -5.46 15.34 -10.61
CA SER A 200 -6.72 15.44 -9.85
C SER A 200 -6.52 15.98 -8.45
N ARG A 201 -5.28 15.94 -7.94
CA ARG A 201 -4.91 16.25 -6.56
C ARG A 201 -5.64 15.40 -5.51
N ASN A 202 -6.25 14.29 -5.94
CA ASN A 202 -6.85 13.31 -5.04
C ASN A 202 -5.79 12.75 -4.11
N VAL A 203 -6.13 12.65 -2.82
CA VAL A 203 -5.29 12.02 -1.81
C VAL A 203 -5.39 10.50 -1.91
N TYR A 204 -4.26 9.82 -1.71
CA TYR A 204 -4.18 8.37 -1.56
C TYR A 204 -3.33 7.98 -0.35
N VAL A 205 -3.78 6.96 0.39
CA VAL A 205 -3.01 6.35 1.48
C VAL A 205 -2.59 4.95 1.06
N LEU A 206 -1.29 4.68 1.10
CA LEU A 206 -0.68 3.42 0.63
C LEU A 206 0.05 2.72 1.76
N ASP A 207 0.50 1.48 1.56
CA ASP A 207 1.48 0.81 2.43
C ASP A 207 1.07 0.67 3.92
N PHE A 208 0.34 -0.41 4.20
CA PHE A 208 -0.20 -0.77 5.51
C PHE A 208 0.70 -1.72 6.30
N ASP A 209 2.00 -1.67 6.05
CA ASP A 209 2.95 -2.63 6.58
C ASP A 209 3.26 -2.43 8.08
N ALA A 210 3.05 -1.21 8.57
CA ALA A 210 3.08 -0.84 9.99
C ALA A 210 1.69 -0.86 10.65
N ALA A 211 0.64 -1.24 9.90
CA ALA A 211 -0.73 -1.11 10.37
C ALA A 211 -1.03 -2.00 11.59
N ARG A 212 -1.94 -1.53 12.42
CA ARG A 212 -2.42 -2.23 13.61
C ARG A 212 -3.90 -2.45 13.49
N ILE A 213 -4.32 -3.70 13.61
CA ILE A 213 -5.74 -4.03 13.75
C ILE A 213 -6.12 -3.74 15.19
N VAL A 214 -7.10 -2.86 15.36
CA VAL A 214 -7.63 -2.52 16.68
C VAL A 214 -8.96 -3.23 16.90
N ASP A 215 -9.29 -3.50 18.15
CA ASP A 215 -10.61 -3.97 18.54
C ASP A 215 -11.50 -2.78 18.94
N ASN A 216 -12.77 -3.06 19.22
CA ASN A 216 -13.73 -2.04 19.65
C ASN A 216 -13.57 -1.66 21.14
N THR A 217 -12.41 -1.92 21.74
CA THR A 217 -12.12 -1.53 23.12
C THR A 217 -11.84 -0.03 23.21
N PRO A 218 -12.01 0.60 24.38
CA PRO A 218 -11.61 1.99 24.59
C PRO A 218 -10.15 2.25 24.22
N GLU A 219 -9.26 1.31 24.51
CA GLU A 219 -7.84 1.38 24.18
C GLU A 219 -7.62 1.36 22.65
N GLY A 220 -8.33 0.47 21.94
CA GLY A 220 -8.29 0.39 20.49
C GLY A 220 -8.79 1.68 19.82
N GLN A 221 -9.92 2.22 20.28
CA GLN A 221 -10.47 3.48 19.75
C GLN A 221 -9.55 4.67 20.03
N ARG A 222 -8.93 4.70 21.21
CA ARG A 222 -7.94 5.72 21.56
C ARG A 222 -6.76 5.75 20.60
N LEU A 223 -6.28 4.60 20.11
CA LEU A 223 -5.20 4.56 19.11
C LEU A 223 -5.60 5.21 17.78
N LEU A 224 -6.84 4.99 17.33
CA LEU A 224 -7.38 5.62 16.11
C LEU A 224 -7.50 7.14 16.29
N GLU A 225 -8.03 7.57 17.43
CA GLU A 225 -8.13 9.00 17.79
C GLU A 225 -6.75 9.66 17.88
N GLU A 226 -5.76 8.99 18.50
CA GLU A 226 -4.39 9.50 18.59
C GLU A 226 -3.75 9.65 17.21
N GLU A 227 -3.93 8.69 16.30
CA GLU A 227 -3.46 8.82 14.91
C GLU A 227 -4.10 10.02 14.20
N ALA A 228 -5.42 10.16 14.28
CA ALA A 228 -6.14 11.26 13.65
C ALA A 228 -5.72 12.63 14.22
N ASN A 229 -5.60 12.74 15.54
CA ASN A 229 -5.18 13.95 16.24
C ASN A 229 -3.73 14.33 15.92
N ASN A 230 -2.84 13.34 15.82
CA ASN A 230 -1.44 13.58 15.45
C ASN A 230 -1.35 14.12 14.01
N LEU A 231 -2.11 13.54 13.08
CA LEU A 231 -2.15 14.01 11.70
C LEU A 231 -2.74 15.42 11.59
N ASP A 232 -3.84 15.72 12.28
CA ASP A 232 -4.45 17.06 12.28
C ASP A 232 -3.46 18.11 12.81
N ARG A 233 -2.77 17.83 13.92
CA ARG A 233 -1.72 18.72 14.46
C ARG A 233 -0.63 19.02 13.43
N ILE A 234 -0.20 18.02 12.66
CA ILE A 234 0.79 18.20 11.60
C ILE A 234 0.24 19.12 10.51
N PHE A 235 -1.00 18.92 10.06
CA PHE A 235 -1.62 19.79 9.07
C PHE A 235 -1.82 21.23 9.58
N GLN A 236 -2.31 21.42 10.80
CA GLN A 236 -2.47 22.75 11.39
C GLN A 236 -1.15 23.51 11.49
N MET A 237 -0.07 22.83 11.85
CA MET A 237 1.26 23.42 11.90
C MET A 237 1.73 23.87 10.51
N ILE A 238 1.54 23.05 9.48
CA ILE A 238 1.90 23.43 8.10
C ILE A 238 1.04 24.62 7.63
N LEU A 239 -0.28 24.56 7.83
CA LEU A 239 -1.23 25.57 7.37
C LEU A 239 -1.06 26.92 8.08
N SER A 240 -0.66 26.92 9.35
CA SER A 240 -0.36 28.14 10.11
C SER A 240 1.03 28.70 9.86
N GLY A 241 1.89 27.97 9.13
CA GLY A 241 3.30 28.34 8.94
C GLY A 241 4.12 28.28 10.23
N GLU A 242 3.67 27.52 11.23
CA GLU A 242 4.38 27.36 12.49
C GLU A 242 5.71 26.62 12.27
N ASN A 243 6.77 27.10 12.93
CA ASN A 243 8.08 26.45 12.87
C ASN A 243 8.02 25.09 13.60
N PRO A 244 8.26 23.96 12.91
CA PRO A 244 8.09 22.64 13.49
C PRO A 244 9.09 22.31 14.60
N ARG A 245 10.21 23.05 14.68
CA ARG A 245 11.18 22.93 15.78
C ARG A 245 10.57 23.31 17.14
N LYS A 246 9.51 24.11 17.18
CA LYS A 246 8.81 24.47 18.43
C LYS A 246 8.16 23.28 19.14
N ARG A 247 7.95 22.15 18.44
CA ARG A 247 7.43 20.90 19.03
C ARG A 247 8.39 20.23 20.01
N PHE A 248 9.68 20.61 19.97
CA PHE A 248 10.73 19.91 20.71
C PHE A 248 11.39 20.86 21.73
N PRO A 249 11.66 20.39 22.97
CA PRO A 249 12.51 21.10 23.90
C PRO A 249 13.89 21.40 23.29
N ARG A 250 14.53 22.48 23.75
CA ARG A 250 15.85 22.89 23.24
C ARG A 250 16.90 21.79 23.40
N GLU A 251 16.82 21.03 24.47
CA GLU A 251 17.68 19.90 24.79
C GLU A 251 17.54 18.79 23.74
N VAL A 252 16.30 18.49 23.33
CA VAL A 252 16.03 17.49 22.29
C VAL A 252 16.55 17.97 20.93
N LEU A 253 16.33 19.24 20.59
CA LEU A 253 16.87 19.82 19.34
C LEU A 253 18.40 19.75 19.26
N ARG A 254 19.11 19.90 20.38
CA ARG A 254 20.58 19.75 20.43
C ARG A 254 21.04 18.32 20.17
N LEU A 255 20.25 17.32 20.54
CA LEU A 255 20.56 15.90 20.31
C LEU A 255 20.26 15.47 18.87
N MET A 256 19.50 16.28 18.13
CA MET A 256 19.10 16.02 16.74
C MET A 256 20.00 16.74 15.71
N ALA A 257 20.89 17.63 16.17
CA ALA A 257 21.84 18.38 15.34
C ALA A 257 23.16 17.63 15.19
#